data_AF-A0A6I1HY91-F1
#
_entry.id   AF-A0A6I1HY91-F1
#
_cell.length_a   1.000
_cell.length_b   1.000
_cell.length_c   1.000
_cell.angle_alpha   90.00
_cell.angle_beta   90.00
_cell.angle_gamma   90.00
#
_symmetry.space_group_name_H-M   'P 1'
#
loop_
_entity.id
_entity.type
_entity.pdbx_description
1 polymer ?
#
loop_
_entity_poly.entity_id
_entity_poly.type
_entity_poly.pdbx_seq_one_letter_code
_entity_poly.pdbx_strand_id
1 'polypeptide(L)'
;MIANFQPSLWSKPVLEIISAIGSLLAGSATCAGLWVAYTVHKNQKLLAQRQLIIPLWDYMSSLRKFDPLLPITGDAIKIVNTLELVAICCEGEMIDEKVILRTFTDQFINHYESIKSCPAIPGLNINGEKLLLENLSAVQFYRKLDNIRVNARRLTP
;
A
#
# COMPACT_ATOMS: atom_id res chain seq x y z
N MET A 1 -13.55 -46.84 -60.44
CA MET A 1 -12.81 -47.65 -59.46
C MET A 1 -12.26 -46.68 -58.41
N ILE A 2 -13.02 -46.45 -57.34
CA ILE A 2 -12.69 -45.47 -56.30
C ILE A 2 -11.75 -46.18 -55.32
N ALA A 3 -10.48 -45.79 -55.32
CA ALA A 3 -9.53 -46.27 -54.32
C ALA A 3 -9.87 -45.60 -52.98
N ASN A 4 -10.41 -46.38 -52.05
CA ASN A 4 -10.62 -46.00 -50.66
C ASN A 4 -9.29 -45.56 -50.03
N PHE A 5 -9.14 -44.26 -49.80
CA PHE A 5 -8.06 -43.70 -49.00
C PHE A 5 -8.36 -44.00 -47.53
N GLN A 6 -7.89 -45.15 -47.03
CA GLN A 6 -7.98 -45.52 -45.61
C GLN A 6 -7.10 -44.58 -44.76
N PRO A 7 -7.66 -43.80 -43.82
CA PRO A 7 -6.86 -43.06 -42.86
C PRO A 7 -6.56 -44.00 -41.68
N SER A 8 -5.60 -44.90 -41.82
CA SER A 8 -5.20 -45.78 -40.72
C SER A 8 -3.68 -45.92 -40.63
N LEU A 9 -2.98 -44.79 -40.56
CA LEU A 9 -1.51 -44.79 -40.44
C LEU A 9 -0.99 -44.40 -39.05
N TRP A 10 -1.86 -44.34 -38.04
CA TRP A 10 -1.46 -44.18 -36.65
C TRP A 10 -2.14 -45.26 -35.83
N SER A 11 -1.36 -46.21 -35.34
CA SER A 11 -1.86 -47.17 -34.35
C SER A 11 -2.26 -46.38 -33.10
N LYS A 12 -3.38 -46.74 -32.47
CA LYS A 12 -3.87 -46.15 -31.20
C LYS A 12 -2.77 -45.83 -30.17
N PRO A 13 -1.76 -46.68 -29.93
CA PRO A 13 -0.66 -46.35 -29.00
C PRO A 13 0.16 -45.12 -29.41
N VAL A 14 0.33 -44.83 -30.70
CA VAL A 14 1.12 -43.67 -31.16
C VAL A 14 0.38 -42.36 -30.88
N LEU A 15 -0.94 -42.35 -31.04
CA LEU A 15 -1.78 -41.18 -30.70
C LEU A 15 -1.79 -40.89 -29.19
N GLU A 16 -1.77 -41.92 -28.34
CA GLU A 16 -1.70 -41.78 -26.87
C GLU A 16 -0.34 -41.25 -26.40
N ILE A 17 0.76 -41.68 -27.03
CA ILE A 17 2.10 -41.17 -26.71
C ILE A 17 2.23 -39.70 -27.11
N ILE A 18 1.73 -39.32 -28.29
CA ILE A 18 1.78 -37.93 -28.76
C ILE A 18 0.94 -37.02 -27.86
N SER A 19 -0.23 -37.46 -27.41
CA SER A 19 -1.07 -36.67 -26.49
C SER A 19 -0.46 -36.55 -25.10
N ALA A 20 0.20 -37.60 -24.59
CA ALA A 20 0.91 -37.59 -23.32
C ALA A 20 2.14 -36.65 -23.33
N ILE A 21 2.91 -36.63 -24.42
CA ILE A 21 4.02 -35.68 -24.58
C ILE A 21 3.49 -34.25 -24.71
N GLY A 22 2.41 -34.06 -25.47
CA GLY A 22 1.76 -32.76 -25.62
C GLY A 22 1.25 -32.19 -24.31
N SER A 23 0.66 -33.01 -23.43
CA SER A 23 0.15 -32.57 -22.13
C SER A 23 1.27 -32.25 -21.13
N LEU A 24 2.38 -33.00 -21.16
CA LEU A 24 3.56 -32.71 -20.34
C LEU A 24 4.22 -31.39 -20.74
N LEU A 25 4.40 -31.16 -22.04
CA LEU A 25 4.96 -29.90 -22.54
C LEU A 25 4.04 -28.73 -22.22
N ALA A 26 2.72 -28.88 -22.42
CA ALA A 26 1.76 -27.84 -22.08
C ALA A 26 1.78 -27.51 -20.59
N GLY A 27 1.82 -28.54 -19.72
CA GLY A 27 1.91 -28.37 -18.27
C GLY A 27 3.18 -27.65 -17.82
N SER A 28 4.34 -27.94 -18.44
CA SER A 28 5.59 -27.24 -18.14
C SER A 28 5.54 -25.76 -18.54
N ALA A 29 4.91 -25.46 -19.68
CA ALA A 29 4.75 -24.09 -20.17
C ALA A 29 3.81 -23.27 -19.28
N THR A 30 2.71 -23.84 -18.77
CA THR A 30 1.84 -23.17 -17.80
C THR A 30 2.55 -22.89 -16.49
N CYS A 31 3.36 -23.82 -15.98
CA CYS A 31 4.16 -23.60 -14.77
C CYS A 31 5.17 -22.45 -14.95
N ALA A 32 5.86 -22.39 -16.08
CA ALA A 32 6.75 -21.27 -16.42
C ALA A 32 5.97 -19.95 -16.55
N GLY A 33 4.80 -19.98 -17.18
CA GLY A 33 3.91 -18.82 -17.30
C GLY A 33 3.44 -18.29 -15.95
N LEU A 34 3.03 -19.17 -15.03
CA LEU A 34 2.64 -18.80 -13.66
C LEU A 34 3.82 -18.19 -12.89
N TRP A 35 5.02 -18.75 -13.02
CA TRP A 35 6.22 -18.20 -12.39
C TRP A 35 6.55 -16.78 -12.87
N VAL A 36 6.51 -16.58 -14.19
CA VAL A 36 6.76 -15.27 -14.80
C VAL A 36 5.66 -14.28 -14.39
N ALA A 37 4.39 -14.68 -14.43
CA ALA A 37 3.27 -13.85 -14.00
C ALA A 37 3.41 -13.41 -12.55
N TYR A 38 3.80 -14.33 -11.65
CA TYR A 38 4.08 -14.02 -10.26
C TYR A 38 5.24 -13.02 -10.10
N THR A 39 6.32 -13.21 -10.85
CA THR A 39 7.49 -12.31 -10.82
C THR A 39 7.15 -10.92 -11.33
N VAL A 40 6.42 -10.82 -12.44
CA VAL A 40 5.96 -9.55 -13.02
C VAL A 40 5.02 -8.84 -12.06
N HIS A 41 4.06 -9.56 -11.45
CA HIS A 41 3.14 -8.99 -10.48
C HIS A 41 3.87 -8.40 -9.26
N LYS A 42 4.88 -9.12 -8.73
CA LYS A 42 5.71 -8.62 -7.63
C LYS A 42 6.47 -7.35 -8.01
N ASN A 43 7.05 -7.30 -9.20
CA ASN A 43 7.77 -6.13 -9.69
C ASN A 43 6.83 -4.94 -9.95
N GLN A 44 5.62 -5.18 -10.45
CA GLN A 44 4.60 -4.14 -10.63
C GLN A 44 4.15 -3.56 -9.28
N LYS A 45 3.97 -4.39 -8.24
CA LYS A 45 3.67 -3.91 -6.88
C LYS A 45 4.78 -2.99 -6.36
N LEU A 46 6.04 -3.38 -6.50
CA LEU A 46 7.19 -2.56 -6.07
C LEU A 46 7.30 -1.23 -6.85
N LEU A 47 7.02 -1.25 -8.16
CA LEU A 47 7.04 -0.05 -8.98
C LEU A 47 5.91 0.91 -8.58
N ALA A 48 4.69 0.38 -8.38
CA ALA A 48 3.54 1.16 -7.92
C ALA A 48 3.81 1.78 -6.54
N GLN A 49 4.39 1.03 -5.61
CA GLN A 49 4.80 1.54 -4.28
C GLN A 49 5.74 2.75 -4.40
N ARG A 50 6.71 2.73 -5.32
CA ARG A 50 7.64 3.86 -5.55
C ARG A 50 6.94 5.07 -6.16
N GLN A 51 6.02 4.85 -7.09
CA GLN A 51 5.27 5.93 -7.74
C GLN A 51 4.32 6.63 -6.76
N LEU A 52 3.77 5.91 -5.78
CA LEU A 52 2.87 6.47 -4.77
C LEU A 52 3.57 7.30 -3.69
N ILE A 53 4.86 7.07 -3.44
CA ILE A 53 5.63 7.86 -2.46
C ILE A 53 5.77 9.32 -2.91
N ILE A 54 5.95 9.57 -4.21
CA ILE A 54 6.13 10.93 -4.75
C ILE A 54 4.93 11.85 -4.42
N PRO A 55 3.68 11.51 -4.79
CA PRO A 55 2.55 12.37 -4.48
C PRO A 55 2.30 12.50 -2.97
N LEU A 56 2.59 11.47 -2.16
CA LEU A 56 2.47 11.58 -0.70
C LEU A 56 3.52 12.49 -0.09
N TRP A 57 4.74 12.50 -0.65
CA TRP A 57 5.74 13.48 -0.29
C TRP A 57 5.25 14.89 -0.57
N ASP A 58 4.67 15.14 -1.75
CA ASP A 58 4.13 16.45 -2.11
C ASP A 58 2.99 16.85 -1.16
N TYR A 59 2.09 15.93 -0.82
CA TYR A 59 1.02 16.22 0.14
C TYR A 59 1.57 16.53 1.53
N MET A 60 2.45 15.70 2.07
CA MET A 60 3.04 15.87 3.41
C MET A 60 3.91 17.13 3.50
N SER A 61 4.72 17.42 2.48
CA SER A 61 5.57 18.62 2.45
C SER A 61 4.78 19.91 2.21
N SER A 62 3.59 19.83 1.59
CA SER A 62 2.67 20.97 1.46
C SER A 62 1.93 21.32 2.76
N LEU A 63 2.04 20.47 3.80
CA LEU A 63 1.42 20.73 5.09
C LEU A 63 2.16 21.88 5.77
N ARG A 64 1.43 22.95 6.06
CA ARG A 64 1.94 24.10 6.80
C ARG A 64 2.00 23.74 8.29
N LYS A 65 2.97 24.32 9.01
CA LYS A 65 3.02 24.24 10.47
C LYS A 65 1.70 24.78 11.04
N PHE A 66 1.02 23.95 11.83
CA PHE A 66 -0.27 24.27 12.43
C PHE A 66 -0.04 24.96 13.77
N ASP A 67 -0.73 26.08 14.01
CA ASP A 67 -0.73 26.76 15.31
C ASP A 67 -2.02 26.40 16.07
N PRO A 68 -1.93 25.66 17.19
CA PRO A 68 -3.10 25.31 18.00
C PRO A 68 -3.82 26.50 18.64
N LEU A 69 -3.15 27.66 18.75
CA LEU A 69 -3.72 28.88 19.34
C LEU A 69 -4.50 29.72 18.34
N LEU A 70 -4.19 29.58 17.05
CA LEU A 70 -4.87 30.24 15.94
C LEU A 70 -5.30 29.22 14.87
N PRO A 71 -6.18 28.27 15.24
CA PRO A 71 -6.56 27.17 14.35
C PRO A 71 -7.35 27.66 13.14
N ILE A 72 -6.85 27.40 11.95
CA ILE A 72 -7.59 27.59 10.69
C ILE A 72 -8.24 26.26 10.33
N THR A 73 -9.57 26.26 10.24
CA THR A 73 -10.37 25.06 10.03
C THR A 73 -9.98 24.27 8.78
N GLY A 74 -9.77 24.97 7.66
CA GLY A 74 -9.38 24.34 6.40
C GLY A 74 -8.02 23.64 6.50
N ASP A 75 -7.08 24.23 7.25
CA ASP A 75 -5.75 23.64 7.45
C ASP A 75 -5.84 22.40 8.36
N ALA A 76 -6.62 22.47 9.44
CA ALA A 76 -6.83 21.33 10.33
C ALA A 76 -7.40 20.12 9.57
N ILE A 77 -8.47 20.32 8.79
CA ILE A 77 -9.08 19.26 7.97
C ILE A 77 -8.07 18.73 6.94
N LYS A 78 -7.36 19.62 6.24
CA LYS A 78 -6.37 19.21 5.23
C LYS A 78 -5.28 18.33 5.83
N ILE A 79 -4.76 18.72 7.00
CA ILE A 79 -3.74 17.93 7.70
C ILE A 79 -4.31 16.59 8.14
N VAL A 80 -5.47 16.54 8.82
CA VAL A 80 -6.05 15.26 9.27
C VAL A 80 -6.30 14.32 8.08
N ASN A 81 -6.89 14.81 6.99
CA ASN A 81 -7.13 14.01 5.79
C ASN A 81 -5.83 13.51 5.16
N THR A 82 -4.77 14.30 5.20
CA THR A 82 -3.45 13.89 4.67
C THR A 82 -2.82 12.81 5.56
N LEU A 83 -2.91 12.95 6.89
CA LEU A 83 -2.46 11.93 7.83
C LEU A 83 -3.25 10.63 7.67
N GLU A 84 -4.56 10.71 7.47
CA GLU A 84 -5.42 9.56 7.21
C GLU A 84 -5.05 8.87 5.89
N LEU A 85 -4.83 9.64 4.82
CA LEU A 85 -4.41 9.08 3.54
C LEU A 85 -3.09 8.31 3.66
N VAL A 86 -2.09 8.86 4.35
CA VAL A 86 -0.82 8.18 4.62
C VAL A 86 -1.06 6.88 5.39
N ALA A 87 -1.91 6.91 6.43
CA ALA A 87 -2.21 5.75 7.24
C ALA A 87 -2.92 4.64 6.44
N ILE A 88 -3.92 4.99 5.62
CA ILE A 88 -4.63 4.05 4.73
C ILE A 88 -3.67 3.45 3.70
N CYS A 89 -2.77 4.25 3.12
CA CYS A 89 -1.77 3.74 2.18
C CYS A 89 -0.80 2.74 2.83
N CYS A 90 -0.45 2.94 4.11
CA CYS A 90 0.33 1.96 4.88
C CYS A 90 -0.48 0.70 5.20
N GLU A 91 -1.74 0.85 5.62
CA GLU A 91 -2.64 -0.25 5.97
C GLU A 91 -2.92 -1.16 4.77
N GLY A 92 -3.15 -0.58 3.59
CA GLY A 92 -3.39 -1.31 2.34
C GLY A 92 -2.14 -1.88 1.67
N GLU A 93 -0.97 -1.84 2.32
CA GLU A 93 0.34 -2.21 1.75
C GLU A 93 0.66 -1.52 0.41
N MET A 94 0.02 -0.38 0.15
CA MET A 94 0.24 0.42 -1.05
C MET A 94 1.61 1.08 -1.03
N ILE A 95 2.21 1.20 0.16
CA ILE A 95 3.56 1.72 0.41
C ILE A 95 4.21 0.90 1.51
N ASP A 96 5.53 0.71 1.40
CA ASP A 96 6.31 0.13 2.47
C ASP A 96 6.32 1.07 3.68
N GLU A 97 5.67 0.64 4.75
CA GLU A 97 5.61 1.35 6.02
C GLU A 97 7.00 1.76 6.53
N LYS A 98 8.04 0.96 6.29
CA LYS A 98 9.42 1.29 6.70
C LYS A 98 9.93 2.57 6.04
N VAL A 99 9.47 2.87 4.83
CA VAL A 99 9.84 4.10 4.13
C VAL A 99 9.15 5.29 4.79
N ILE A 100 7.86 5.18 5.10
CA ILE A 100 7.13 6.23 5.81
C ILE A 100 7.72 6.46 7.21
N LEU A 101 8.05 5.39 7.93
CA LEU A 101 8.68 5.43 9.24
C LEU A 101 10.02 6.19 9.25
N ARG A 102 10.82 6.06 8.21
CA ARG A 102 12.12 6.74 8.13
C ARG A 102 12.01 8.19 7.69
N THR A 103 10.96 8.50 6.94
CA THR A 103 10.87 9.74 6.18
C THR A 103 9.95 10.77 6.82
N PHE A 104 8.81 10.31 7.33
CA PHE A 104 7.71 11.18 7.75
C PHE A 104 7.33 11.03 9.22
N THR A 105 7.97 10.15 10.00
CA THR A 105 7.60 9.92 11.42
C THR A 105 7.51 11.22 12.21
N ASP A 106 8.55 12.05 12.17
CA ASP A 106 8.57 13.28 12.97
C ASP A 106 7.50 14.26 12.50
N GLN A 107 7.33 14.43 11.18
CA GLN A 107 6.30 15.30 10.62
C GLN A 107 4.90 14.82 10.98
N PHE A 108 4.64 13.51 10.84
CA PHE A 108 3.37 12.88 11.15
C PHE A 108 3.02 13.09 12.62
N ILE A 109 3.95 12.77 13.53
CA ILE A 109 3.74 12.94 14.96
C ILE A 109 3.53 14.41 15.32
N ASN A 110 4.35 15.32 14.80
CA ASN A 110 4.22 16.74 15.10
C ASN A 110 2.87 17.30 14.63
N HIS A 111 2.43 16.96 13.43
CA HIS A 111 1.13 17.40 12.91
C HIS A 111 -0.04 16.79 13.69
N TYR A 112 0.05 15.50 14.02
CA TYR A 112 -0.95 14.82 14.84
C TYR A 112 -1.07 15.44 16.25
N GLU A 113 0.05 15.62 16.94
CA GLU A 113 0.10 16.22 18.29
C GLU A 113 -0.38 17.68 18.25
N SER A 114 -0.02 18.45 17.21
CA SER A 114 -0.48 19.83 17.03
C SER A 114 -2.00 19.90 16.91
N ILE A 115 -2.62 19.02 16.12
CA ILE A 115 -4.07 18.98 15.99
C ILE A 115 -4.70 18.50 17.28
N LYS A 116 -4.18 17.44 17.90
CA LYS A 116 -4.71 16.93 19.16
C LYS A 116 -4.72 18.00 20.26
N SER A 117 -3.72 18.88 20.29
CA SER A 117 -3.63 19.98 21.25
C SER A 117 -4.60 21.13 20.99
N CYS A 118 -5.33 21.14 19.87
CA CYS A 118 -6.29 22.17 19.52
C CYS A 118 -7.56 22.07 20.41
N PRO A 119 -7.83 23.07 21.28
CA PRO A 119 -8.94 23.00 22.22
C PRO A 119 -10.31 23.13 21.52
N ALA A 120 -10.39 23.95 20.48
CA ALA A 120 -11.61 24.14 19.69
C ALA A 120 -11.25 24.52 18.26
N ILE A 121 -11.93 23.91 17.29
CA ILE A 121 -11.79 24.24 15.88
C ILE A 121 -12.92 25.19 15.48
N PRO A 122 -12.61 26.40 14.98
CA PRO A 122 -13.61 27.37 14.55
C PRO A 122 -14.55 26.75 13.51
N GLY A 123 -15.85 26.99 13.66
CA GLY A 123 -16.85 26.55 12.69
C GLY A 123 -17.29 25.07 12.76
N LEU A 124 -16.61 24.19 13.50
CA LEU A 124 -17.05 22.79 13.70
C LEU A 124 -17.56 22.49 15.11
N ASN A 125 -17.36 23.37 16.10
CA ASN A 125 -17.72 23.14 17.51
C ASN A 125 -17.15 21.82 18.10
N ILE A 126 -16.09 21.27 17.51
CA ILE A 126 -15.36 20.10 17.99
C ILE A 126 -13.93 20.50 18.36
N ASN A 127 -13.32 19.72 19.25
CA ASN A 127 -11.90 19.83 19.54
C ASN A 127 -11.09 18.98 18.55
N GLY A 128 -9.77 19.22 18.50
CA GLY A 128 -8.91 18.49 17.58
C GLY A 128 -8.83 16.99 17.88
N GLU A 129 -8.99 16.58 19.14
CA GLU A 129 -9.08 15.16 19.50
C GLU A 129 -10.29 14.46 18.89
N LYS A 130 -11.48 15.08 18.93
CA LYS A 130 -12.68 14.54 18.26
C LYS A 130 -12.50 14.46 16.74
N LEU A 131 -11.90 15.47 16.13
CA LEU A 131 -11.62 15.45 14.69
C LEU A 131 -10.67 14.30 14.31
N LEU A 132 -9.68 14.00 15.14
CA LEU A 132 -8.80 12.85 14.93
C LEU A 132 -9.52 11.51 15.14
N LEU A 133 -10.46 11.42 16.08
CA LEU A 133 -11.23 10.20 16.31
C LEU A 133 -12.16 9.83 15.16
N GLU A 134 -12.53 10.79 14.30
CA GLU A 134 -13.24 10.51 13.05
C GLU A 134 -12.34 9.79 12.02
N ASN A 135 -11.01 9.85 12.19
CA ASN A 135 -10.00 9.33 11.27
C ASN A 135 -9.20 8.20 11.95
N LEU A 136 -9.81 7.01 11.98
CA LEU A 136 -9.32 5.88 12.78
C LEU A 136 -7.96 5.36 12.31
N SER A 137 -7.69 5.34 11.00
CA SER A 137 -6.42 4.82 10.49
C SER A 137 -5.26 5.71 10.94
N ALA A 138 -5.42 7.03 10.94
CA ALA A 138 -4.44 7.99 11.44
C ALA A 138 -4.16 7.79 12.94
N VAL A 139 -5.19 7.53 13.75
CA VAL A 139 -5.03 7.26 15.20
C VAL A 139 -4.26 5.97 15.43
N GLN A 140 -4.59 4.90 14.71
CA GLN A 140 -3.90 3.61 14.83
C GLN A 140 -2.43 3.73 14.38
N PHE A 141 -2.20 4.42 13.27
CA PHE A 141 -0.86 4.65 12.75
C PHE A 141 -0.04 5.49 13.71
N TYR A 142 -0.59 6.57 14.27
CA TYR A 142 0.06 7.38 15.31
C TYR A 142 0.48 6.53 16.52
N ARG A 143 -0.40 5.67 17.05
CA ARG A 143 -0.06 4.79 18.19
C ARG A 143 1.10 3.87 17.85
N LYS A 144 1.15 3.36 16.62
CA LYS A 144 2.24 2.52 16.14
C LYS A 144 3.55 3.31 16.06
N LEU A 145 3.52 4.51 15.50
CA LEU A 145 4.68 5.41 15.43
C LEU A 145 5.20 5.79 16.82
N ASP A 146 4.31 6.14 17.74
CA ASP A 146 4.69 6.57 19.09
C ASP A 146 5.31 5.43 19.89
N ASN A 147 4.78 4.21 19.77
CA ASN A 147 5.39 3.02 20.36
C ASN A 147 6.81 2.77 19.82
N ILE A 148 7.02 2.92 18.51
CA ILE A 148 8.34 2.78 17.89
C ILE A 148 9.30 3.87 18.41
N ARG A 149 8.84 5.13 18.49
CA ARG A 149 9.61 6.27 19.00
C ARG A 149 10.01 6.09 20.46
N VAL A 150 9.10 5.62 21.32
CA VAL A 150 9.36 5.35 22.73
C VAL A 150 10.37 4.21 22.89
N ASN A 151 10.22 3.13 22.11
CA ASN A 151 11.16 2.01 22.14
C ASN A 151 12.55 2.38 21.63
N ALA A 152 12.63 3.20 20.57
CA ALA A 152 13.91 3.70 20.07
C ALA A 152 14.64 4.54 21.12
N ARG A 153 13.94 5.43 21.83
CA ARG A 153 14.52 6.24 22.92
C ARG A 153 15.02 5.41 24.10
N ARG A 154 14.42 4.25 24.40
CA ARG A 154 14.88 3.36 25.48
C ARG A 154 16.17 2.62 25.14
N LEU A 155 16.53 2.52 23.86
CA LEU A 155 17.71 1.77 23.38
C LEU A 155 18.96 2.63 23.22
N THR A 156 18.83 3.96 23.28
CA THR A 156 19.93 4.92 23.28
C THR A 156 20.02 5.58 24.66
N PRO A 157 21.04 5.26 25.49
CA PRO A 157 21.23 5.82 26.82
C PRO A 157 21.55 7.32 26.82
#